data_AF-B3PCA4-F1
#
_entry.id   AF-B3PCA4-F1
#
_cell.length_a   1.000
_cell.length_b   1.000
_cell.length_c   1.000
_cell.angle_alpha   90.00
_cell.angle_beta   90.00
_cell.angle_gamma   90.00
#
_symmetry.space_group_name_H-M   'P 1'
#
loop_
_entity.id
_entity.type
_entity.pdbx_description
1 polymer ?
#
loop_
_entity_poly.entity_id
_entity_poly.type
_entity_poly.pdbx_seq_one_letter_code
_entity_poly.pdbx_strand_id
1 'polypeptide(L)'
;MQPEQALCAKRTGPTASLCPGHAVTILFAKSRGSFPLKIKKNRRFPPGRFAGRSLRDFSGFFHHRLSRPSRQRFMRNAKRRTSKADERKKTMTAAINIYVADLAAYNAGYLHGVWIDATLDVEDIQEQINTMLAASPVEAAEEYAIHDYEGFEGYDLGEYAGIKSAHEIACFIEEYPDFGSALLGHFGNLDEARQAAEDCYCGCYTSLADYAQELTEETTTIPESLKFYIDYESMARDMDYSGNVFTLETGHEQVHVFWSC
;
A
#
# COMPACT_ATOMS: atom_id res chain seq x y z
N MET A 1 -5.06 46.51 -56.57
CA MET A 1 -6.38 46.25 -57.18
C MET A 1 -7.28 45.66 -56.10
N GLN A 2 -8.14 46.49 -55.51
CA GLN A 2 -9.45 46.10 -54.94
C GLN A 2 -10.50 46.32 -56.06
N PRO A 3 -11.81 45.99 -55.93
CA PRO A 3 -12.57 45.46 -54.77
C PRO A 3 -13.19 44.06 -55.07
N GLU A 4 -14.32 43.52 -54.55
CA GLU A 4 -15.45 43.93 -53.68
C GLU A 4 -15.94 42.65 -52.92
N GLN A 5 -16.34 42.67 -51.64
CA GLN A 5 -17.72 42.65 -51.05
C GLN A 5 -18.82 41.83 -51.80
N ALA A 6 -19.89 41.31 -51.19
CA ALA A 6 -20.56 41.54 -49.89
C ALA A 6 -21.48 40.31 -49.54
N LEU A 7 -22.32 40.19 -48.49
CA LEU A 7 -22.78 41.06 -47.39
C LEU A 7 -23.49 40.20 -46.28
N CYS A 8 -23.48 40.67 -45.02
CA CYS A 8 -24.50 40.54 -43.94
C CYS A 8 -25.15 39.19 -43.52
N ALA A 9 -25.65 39.02 -42.28
CA ALA A 9 -25.36 39.62 -40.95
C ALA A 9 -26.38 39.13 -39.88
N LYS A 10 -25.90 38.94 -38.62
CA LYS A 10 -26.61 39.22 -37.33
C LYS A 10 -27.89 38.35 -37.04
N ARG A 11 -28.33 38.06 -35.81
CA ARG A 11 -27.91 38.37 -34.41
C ARG A 11 -28.66 37.42 -33.44
N THR A 12 -28.47 37.63 -32.12
CA THR A 12 -29.28 37.18 -30.95
C THR A 12 -29.34 35.67 -30.59
N GLY A 13 -28.89 35.35 -29.37
CA GLY A 13 -29.67 34.52 -28.44
C GLY A 13 -30.39 35.42 -27.42
N PRO A 14 -30.74 34.96 -26.20
CA PRO A 14 -30.86 33.59 -25.71
C PRO A 14 -32.29 33.27 -25.19
N THR A 15 -32.66 31.99 -25.08
CA THR A 15 -33.85 31.58 -24.30
C THR A 15 -33.65 30.25 -23.59
N ALA A 16 -33.71 30.28 -22.26
CA ALA A 16 -34.03 29.10 -21.47
C ALA A 16 -35.55 28.84 -21.56
N SER A 17 -35.96 27.57 -21.59
CA SER A 17 -37.33 27.18 -21.29
C SER A 17 -37.34 26.07 -20.23
N LEU A 18 -38.33 26.17 -19.34
CA LEU A 18 -38.42 25.42 -18.09
C LEU A 18 -39.51 24.33 -18.19
N CYS A 19 -39.48 23.41 -17.22
CA CYS A 19 -40.62 22.62 -16.73
C CYS A 19 -41.13 21.41 -17.56
N PRO A 20 -41.85 20.44 -16.93
CA PRO A 20 -41.93 20.14 -15.48
C PRO A 20 -41.85 18.66 -15.09
N GLY A 21 -41.42 18.42 -13.85
CA GLY A 21 -42.18 17.59 -12.90
C GLY A 21 -42.14 16.06 -13.02
N HIS A 22 -41.44 15.42 -12.09
CA HIS A 22 -42.08 14.49 -11.15
C HIS A 22 -41.40 14.61 -9.78
N ALA A 23 -42.16 14.98 -8.76
CA ALA A 23 -41.70 15.02 -7.38
C ALA A 23 -42.09 13.73 -6.67
N VAL A 24 -41.13 13.04 -6.05
CA VAL A 24 -41.40 11.97 -5.09
C VAL A 24 -41.14 12.52 -3.69
N THR A 25 -42.22 12.89 -3.02
CA THR A 25 -42.22 13.32 -1.61
C THR A 25 -42.22 12.08 -0.72
N ILE A 26 -41.17 11.88 0.08
CA ILE A 26 -41.20 10.97 1.24
C ILE A 26 -40.81 11.76 2.50
N LEU A 27 -41.52 11.47 3.59
CA LEU A 27 -41.72 12.40 4.71
C LEU A 27 -40.50 12.60 5.62
N PHE A 28 -40.43 13.80 6.19
CA PHE A 28 -39.71 14.08 7.43
C PHE A 28 -40.18 13.17 8.58
N ALA A 29 -39.24 12.45 9.22
CA ALA A 29 -39.44 11.83 10.53
C ALA A 29 -38.33 12.29 11.49
N LYS A 30 -38.65 13.30 12.31
CA LYS A 30 -37.72 13.94 13.25
C LYS A 30 -37.82 13.26 14.62
N SER A 31 -36.96 12.28 14.91
CA SER A 31 -36.91 11.62 16.22
C SER A 31 -35.73 12.09 17.06
N ARG A 32 -36.02 12.62 18.25
CA ARG A 32 -35.02 12.96 19.29
C ARG A 32 -34.92 11.78 20.24
N GLY A 33 -33.73 11.16 20.36
CA GLY A 33 -33.48 10.01 21.22
C GLY A 33 -32.25 10.18 22.10
N SER A 34 -32.32 11.07 23.10
CA SER A 34 -31.26 11.19 24.12
C SER A 34 -31.32 10.01 25.09
N PHE A 35 -30.28 9.19 25.14
CA PHE A 35 -30.09 8.17 26.18
C PHE A 35 -28.97 8.57 27.13
N PRO A 36 -29.25 8.80 28.43
CA PRO A 36 -28.25 9.31 29.37
C PRO A 36 -27.43 8.18 30.01
N LEU A 37 -26.13 8.13 29.70
CA LEU A 37 -25.17 7.36 30.49
C LEU A 37 -25.00 8.00 31.89
N LYS A 38 -25.64 7.37 32.88
CA LYS A 38 -25.59 7.80 34.29
C LYS A 38 -24.17 7.64 34.87
N ILE A 39 -23.40 8.72 34.88
CA ILE A 39 -22.18 8.82 35.69
C ILE A 39 -22.56 8.73 37.18
N LYS A 40 -22.27 7.59 37.82
CA LYS A 40 -22.41 7.43 39.28
C LYS A 40 -21.34 8.26 39.98
N LYS A 41 -21.73 9.38 40.60
CA LYS A 41 -20.88 10.10 41.56
C LYS A 41 -20.76 9.33 42.89
N ASN A 42 -19.63 9.57 43.57
CA ASN A 42 -19.29 9.18 44.95
C ASN A 42 -18.97 7.70 45.24
N ARG A 43 -17.67 7.44 45.41
CA ARG A 43 -17.15 7.10 46.75
C ARG A 43 -16.11 8.15 47.16
N ARG A 44 -16.27 8.70 48.37
CA ARG A 44 -15.30 9.63 48.98
C ARG A 44 -14.15 8.82 49.55
N PHE A 45 -12.90 9.20 49.26
CA PHE A 45 -11.74 8.83 50.06
C PHE A 45 -11.31 10.03 50.92
N PRO A 46 -10.78 9.81 52.14
CA PRO A 46 -10.44 10.88 53.07
C PRO A 46 -9.16 11.64 52.64
N PRO A 47 -9.00 12.92 53.05
CA PRO A 47 -7.85 13.72 52.67
C PRO A 47 -6.59 13.33 53.46
N GLY A 48 -5.73 12.52 52.85
CA GLY A 48 -4.35 12.32 53.31
C GLY A 48 -3.48 13.54 52.96
N ARG A 49 -2.87 14.18 53.97
CA ARG A 49 -1.92 15.28 53.76
C ARG A 49 -0.63 14.75 53.13
N PHE A 50 -0.28 15.20 51.93
CA PHE A 50 1.11 15.29 51.51
C PHE A 50 1.40 16.69 50.95
N ALA A 51 2.49 17.28 51.44
CA ALA A 51 2.93 18.63 51.08
C ALA A 51 3.54 18.63 49.66
N GLY A 52 3.48 19.80 49.01
CA GLY A 52 3.63 19.88 47.57
C GLY A 52 5.01 19.57 47.00
N ARG A 53 5.00 19.00 45.79
CA ARG A 53 5.94 19.34 44.71
C ARG A 53 5.12 19.61 43.44
N SER A 54 5.69 20.40 42.54
CA SER A 54 5.01 20.97 41.37
C SER A 54 4.59 19.90 40.35
N LEU A 55 3.36 19.99 39.83
CA LEU A 55 2.89 19.20 38.68
C LEU A 55 3.42 19.78 37.35
N ARG A 56 4.76 19.90 37.21
CA ARG A 56 5.41 20.32 35.95
C ARG A 56 6.59 19.45 35.50
N ASP A 57 6.93 18.40 36.25
CA ASP A 57 8.18 17.64 36.04
C ASP A 57 7.96 16.21 35.49
N PHE A 58 6.81 15.93 34.85
CA PHE A 58 6.45 14.58 34.34
C PHE A 58 6.11 14.50 32.84
N SER A 59 6.49 15.52 32.04
CA SER A 59 6.36 15.51 30.57
C SER A 59 7.68 15.25 29.83
N GLY A 60 8.69 14.67 30.50
CA GLY A 60 10.08 14.67 30.02
C GLY A 60 10.70 13.29 29.73
N PHE A 61 9.96 12.18 29.77
CA PHE A 61 10.56 10.83 29.82
C PHE A 61 10.34 9.93 28.59
N PHE A 62 9.53 10.35 27.61
CA PHE A 62 9.23 9.56 26.39
C PHE A 62 9.65 10.27 25.09
N HIS A 63 10.79 10.98 25.13
CA HIS A 63 11.52 11.44 23.94
C HIS A 63 12.94 10.85 23.89
N HIS A 64 13.14 9.68 24.48
CA HIS A 64 14.25 8.83 24.07
C HIS A 64 13.92 8.31 22.67
N ARG A 65 14.48 8.97 21.65
CA ARG A 65 14.46 8.48 20.26
C ARG A 65 14.93 7.03 20.30
N LEU A 66 14.07 6.08 19.94
CA LEU A 66 14.45 4.68 19.83
C LEU A 66 15.50 4.59 18.73
N SER A 67 16.77 4.49 19.14
CA SER A 67 17.88 4.38 18.20
C SER A 67 17.74 3.06 17.45
N ARG A 68 17.64 3.13 16.11
CA ARG A 68 17.57 1.95 15.23
C ARG A 68 18.61 0.90 15.69
N PRO A 69 18.19 -0.32 16.08
CA PRO A 69 19.10 -1.39 16.44
C PRO A 69 20.07 -1.71 15.28
N SER A 70 21.29 -2.13 15.58
CA SER A 70 22.28 -2.38 14.53
C SER A 70 21.92 -3.60 13.67
N ARG A 71 22.00 -3.45 12.33
CA ARG A 71 21.59 -4.43 11.29
C ARG A 71 21.92 -5.91 11.60
N GLN A 72 23.04 -6.18 12.29
CA GLN A 72 23.52 -7.54 12.54
C GLN A 72 22.71 -8.36 13.55
N ARG A 73 21.82 -7.75 14.37
CA ARG A 73 21.08 -8.49 15.41
C ARG A 73 19.76 -9.11 14.92
N PHE A 74 18.93 -8.34 14.22
CA PHE A 74 17.58 -8.77 13.78
C PHE A 74 17.60 -9.96 12.79
N MET A 75 18.53 -9.98 11.83
CA MET A 75 18.63 -11.04 10.80
C MET A 75 18.83 -12.48 11.33
N ARG A 76 19.02 -12.65 12.65
CA ARG A 76 19.34 -13.95 13.27
C ARG A 76 18.11 -14.80 13.62
N ASN A 77 16.93 -14.20 13.83
CA ASN A 77 15.72 -14.94 14.20
C ASN A 77 14.85 -15.36 12.99
N ALA A 78 14.77 -14.54 11.94
CA ALA A 78 14.05 -14.89 10.70
C ALA A 78 14.51 -16.24 10.09
N LYS A 79 15.82 -16.53 10.14
CA LYS A 79 16.45 -17.72 9.53
C LYS A 79 16.15 -19.07 10.20
N ARG A 80 15.31 -19.15 11.24
CA ARG A 80 15.16 -20.37 12.06
C ARG A 80 13.90 -21.20 11.86
N ARG A 81 12.98 -20.81 10.96
CA ARG A 81 11.72 -21.53 10.74
C ARG A 81 11.50 -22.06 9.32
N THR A 82 12.42 -21.84 8.39
CA THR A 82 12.18 -22.15 6.98
C THR A 82 13.25 -23.07 6.38
N SER A 83 12.83 -24.29 6.02
CA SER A 83 13.66 -25.25 5.26
C SER A 83 12.86 -26.30 4.47
N LYS A 84 11.52 -26.23 4.52
CA LYS A 84 10.61 -27.07 3.72
C LYS A 84 9.32 -26.35 3.29
N ALA A 85 9.10 -25.14 3.82
CA ALA A 85 8.05 -24.23 3.39
C ALA A 85 8.54 -23.39 2.19
N ASP A 86 9.75 -22.81 2.26
CA ASP A 86 10.35 -22.00 1.19
C ASP A 86 10.42 -22.73 -0.15
N GLU A 87 10.86 -24.00 -0.14
CA GLU A 87 10.98 -24.83 -1.35
C GLU A 87 9.60 -25.15 -1.98
N ARG A 88 8.51 -25.06 -1.21
CA ARG A 88 7.13 -25.14 -1.71
C ARG A 88 6.53 -23.78 -2.07
N LYS A 89 6.96 -22.71 -1.41
CA LYS A 89 6.60 -21.32 -1.72
C LYS A 89 7.12 -20.90 -3.10
N LYS A 90 8.34 -21.32 -3.45
CA LYS A 90 8.94 -21.11 -4.79
C LYS A 90 8.16 -21.74 -5.97
N THR A 91 7.11 -22.52 -5.71
CA THR A 91 6.25 -23.13 -6.75
C THR A 91 4.80 -22.63 -6.68
N MET A 92 4.52 -21.63 -5.84
CA MET A 92 3.18 -21.10 -5.57
C MET A 92 3.16 -19.56 -5.50
N THR A 93 4.20 -18.88 -5.98
CA THR A 93 4.05 -17.51 -6.48
C THR A 93 3.12 -17.58 -7.69
N ALA A 94 2.07 -16.74 -7.72
CA ALA A 94 1.30 -16.55 -8.94
C ALA A 94 2.25 -16.02 -10.02
N ALA A 95 2.19 -16.59 -11.23
CA ALA A 95 3.05 -16.15 -12.31
C ALA A 95 2.77 -14.67 -12.61
N ILE A 96 3.82 -13.84 -12.55
CA ILE A 96 3.69 -12.40 -12.71
C ILE A 96 3.76 -12.10 -14.21
N ASN A 97 2.59 -11.94 -14.83
CA ASN A 97 2.47 -11.89 -16.29
C ASN A 97 1.94 -10.54 -16.75
N ILE A 98 2.36 -10.12 -17.94
CA ILE A 98 1.79 -8.99 -18.68
C ILE A 98 1.13 -9.51 -19.96
N TYR A 99 -0.04 -8.99 -20.30
CA TYR A 99 -0.69 -9.21 -21.59
C TYR A 99 -0.33 -8.07 -22.54
N VAL A 100 0.43 -8.40 -23.59
CA VAL A 100 0.85 -7.44 -24.61
C VAL A 100 0.03 -7.65 -25.87
N ALA A 101 -0.64 -6.61 -26.35
CA ALA A 101 -1.45 -6.64 -27.57
C ALA A 101 -0.81 -5.82 -28.70
N ASP A 102 -1.08 -6.24 -29.93
CA ASP A 102 -0.75 -5.52 -31.16
C ASP A 102 -1.77 -4.41 -31.41
N LEU A 103 -1.28 -3.16 -31.48
CA LEU A 103 -2.13 -1.98 -31.66
C LEU A 103 -2.69 -1.85 -33.08
N ALA A 104 -1.98 -2.33 -34.11
CA ALA A 104 -2.49 -2.34 -35.48
C ALA A 104 -3.61 -3.37 -35.65
N ALA A 105 -3.43 -4.57 -35.11
CA ALA A 105 -4.47 -5.60 -35.07
C ALA A 105 -5.70 -5.15 -34.25
N TYR A 106 -5.50 -4.56 -33.07
CA TYR A 106 -6.57 -4.04 -32.23
C TYR A 106 -7.38 -2.95 -32.93
N ASN A 107 -6.72 -1.97 -33.56
CA ASN A 107 -7.38 -0.92 -34.34
C ASN A 107 -8.14 -1.45 -35.58
N ALA A 108 -7.72 -2.59 -36.13
CA ALA A 108 -8.42 -3.29 -37.20
C ALA A 108 -9.55 -4.23 -36.71
N GLY A 109 -9.78 -4.32 -35.39
CA GLY A 109 -10.84 -5.13 -34.78
C GLY A 109 -10.47 -6.59 -34.49
N TYR A 110 -9.18 -6.93 -34.51
CA TYR A 110 -8.68 -8.25 -34.13
C TYR A 110 -8.18 -8.26 -32.68
N LEU A 111 -8.48 -9.33 -31.95
CA LEU A 111 -7.84 -9.61 -30.67
C LEU A 111 -6.57 -10.43 -30.93
N HIS A 112 -5.43 -9.74 -31.00
CA HIS A 112 -4.12 -10.33 -31.22
C HIS A 112 -3.13 -9.84 -30.16
N GLY A 113 -2.49 -10.76 -29.47
CA GLY A 113 -1.65 -10.48 -28.31
C GLY A 113 -1.17 -11.75 -27.61
N VAL A 114 -0.32 -11.59 -26.60
CA VAL A 114 0.37 -12.68 -25.91
C VAL A 114 0.52 -12.36 -24.42
N TRP A 115 0.33 -13.39 -23.58
CA TRP A 115 0.72 -13.35 -22.17
C TRP A 115 2.20 -13.71 -22.04
N ILE A 116 2.97 -12.84 -21.40
CA ILE A 116 4.42 -13.01 -21.21
C ILE A 116 4.73 -12.93 -19.71
N ASP A 117 5.58 -13.84 -19.23
CA ASP A 117 6.16 -13.78 -17.89
C ASP A 117 7.06 -12.55 -17.78
N ALA A 118 6.68 -11.62 -16.90
CA ALA A 118 7.37 -10.34 -16.72
C ALA A 118 8.70 -10.48 -15.94
N THR A 119 8.97 -11.63 -15.32
CA THR A 119 10.25 -11.88 -14.60
C THR A 119 11.40 -12.24 -15.54
N LEU A 120 11.11 -12.58 -16.80
CA LEU A 120 12.11 -12.86 -17.84
C LEU A 120 12.96 -11.62 -18.16
N ASP A 121 14.18 -11.85 -18.67
CA ASP A 121 15.05 -10.78 -19.15
C ASP A 121 14.32 -9.91 -20.21
N VAL A 122 14.58 -8.60 -20.21
CA VAL A 122 13.86 -7.63 -21.05
C VAL A 122 13.99 -7.96 -22.55
N GLU A 123 15.14 -8.49 -22.94
CA GLU A 123 15.41 -9.01 -24.29
C GLU A 123 14.51 -10.20 -24.66
N ASP A 124 14.28 -11.16 -23.76
CA ASP A 124 13.42 -12.33 -23.98
C ASP A 124 11.93 -11.93 -24.03
N ILE A 125 11.52 -10.93 -23.24
CA ILE A 125 10.18 -10.32 -23.34
C ILE A 125 10.01 -9.65 -24.71
N GLN A 126 11.01 -8.89 -25.15
CA GLN A 126 10.98 -8.20 -26.45
C GLN A 126 11.01 -9.18 -27.63
N GLU A 127 11.71 -10.33 -27.55
CA GLU A 127 11.67 -11.37 -28.58
C GLU A 127 10.27 -12.00 -28.72
N GLN A 128 9.58 -12.24 -27.60
CA GLN A 128 8.19 -12.74 -27.62
C GLN A 128 7.22 -11.72 -28.22
N ILE A 129 7.38 -10.43 -27.91
CA ILE A 129 6.58 -9.35 -28.53
C ILE A 129 6.85 -9.26 -30.03
N ASN A 130 8.12 -9.31 -30.45
CA ASN A 130 8.49 -9.30 -31.87
C ASN A 130 7.92 -10.52 -32.61
N THR A 131 7.91 -11.69 -31.97
CA THR A 131 7.30 -12.91 -32.51
C THR A 131 5.78 -12.78 -32.66
N MET A 132 5.12 -12.15 -31.69
CA MET A 132 3.68 -11.86 -31.74
C MET A 132 3.35 -10.86 -32.86
N LEU A 133 4.09 -9.76 -32.99
CA LEU A 133 3.91 -8.77 -34.06
C LEU A 133 4.17 -9.35 -35.45
N ALA A 134 5.21 -10.18 -35.61
CA ALA A 134 5.49 -10.87 -36.87
C ALA A 134 4.40 -11.89 -37.28
N ALA A 135 3.56 -12.32 -36.34
CA ALA A 135 2.40 -13.18 -36.56
C ALA A 135 1.07 -12.39 -36.68
N SER A 136 1.12 -11.06 -36.80
CA SER A 136 -0.07 -10.21 -36.88
C SER A 136 -0.99 -10.55 -38.06
N PRO A 137 -2.32 -10.48 -37.89
CA PRO A 137 -3.27 -10.53 -39.00
C PRO A 137 -3.28 -9.25 -39.86
N VAL A 138 -2.48 -8.22 -39.53
CA VAL A 138 -2.38 -6.95 -40.24
C VAL A 138 -0.96 -6.73 -40.76
N GLU A 139 -0.84 -6.29 -42.01
CA GLU A 139 0.45 -5.96 -42.63
C GLU A 139 1.14 -4.80 -41.89
N ALA A 140 2.45 -4.91 -41.69
CA ALA A 140 3.30 -3.90 -41.04
C ALA A 140 2.88 -3.50 -39.60
N ALA A 141 2.49 -4.48 -38.78
CA ALA A 141 2.33 -4.29 -37.34
C ALA A 141 3.69 -4.09 -36.64
N GLU A 142 3.91 -2.90 -36.08
CA GLU A 142 5.15 -2.53 -35.37
C GLU A 142 4.90 -2.04 -33.93
N GLU A 143 3.65 -1.66 -33.59
CA GLU A 143 3.31 -1.02 -32.32
C GLU A 143 2.55 -1.98 -31.38
N TYR A 144 2.89 -1.93 -30.09
CA TYR A 144 2.30 -2.76 -29.04
C TYR A 144 1.97 -1.95 -27.79
N ALA A 145 1.09 -2.47 -26.94
CA ALA A 145 0.82 -1.94 -25.60
C ALA A 145 0.56 -3.07 -24.59
N ILE A 146 0.87 -2.81 -23.32
CA ILE A 146 0.41 -3.67 -22.20
C ILE A 146 -1.06 -3.34 -21.97
N HIS A 147 -1.94 -4.34 -22.11
CA HIS A 147 -3.40 -4.19 -22.02
C HIS A 147 -4.00 -4.81 -20.75
N ASP A 148 -3.30 -5.75 -20.12
CA ASP A 148 -3.72 -6.43 -18.89
C ASP A 148 -2.49 -6.98 -18.15
N TYR A 149 -2.64 -7.36 -16.88
CA TYR A 149 -1.56 -7.94 -16.07
C TYR A 149 -2.07 -8.81 -14.92
N GLU A 150 -1.30 -9.83 -14.55
CA GLU A 150 -1.58 -10.76 -13.44
C GLU A 150 -0.38 -10.85 -12.49
N GLY A 151 -0.62 -11.08 -11.19
CA GLY A 151 0.43 -11.24 -10.17
C GLY A 151 0.97 -9.96 -9.54
N PHE A 152 0.57 -8.77 -10.01
CA PHE A 152 0.96 -7.45 -9.45
C PHE A 152 0.08 -7.01 -8.25
N GLU A 153 -0.46 -7.95 -7.47
CA GLU A 153 -1.57 -7.73 -6.51
C GLU A 153 -1.38 -6.51 -5.58
N GLY A 154 -2.09 -5.40 -5.83
CA GLY A 154 -2.01 -4.18 -5.01
C GLY A 154 -1.11 -3.06 -5.56
N TYR A 155 -0.42 -3.29 -6.68
CA TYR A 155 0.23 -2.25 -7.47
C TYR A 155 -0.47 -2.10 -8.83
N ASP A 156 -0.78 -0.86 -9.23
CA ASP A 156 -1.39 -0.58 -10.53
C ASP A 156 -0.30 -0.30 -11.57
N LEU A 157 -0.11 -1.24 -12.51
CA LEU A 157 0.80 -1.07 -13.64
C LEU A 157 0.17 -0.10 -14.66
N GLY A 158 0.34 1.20 -14.40
CA GLY A 158 -0.36 2.26 -15.14
C GLY A 158 -0.18 2.21 -16.67
N GLU A 159 -1.16 2.76 -17.39
CA GLU A 159 -1.40 2.65 -18.85
C GLU A 159 -0.19 2.92 -19.77
N TYR A 160 0.85 3.59 -19.28
CA TYR A 160 2.07 3.95 -20.02
C TYR A 160 3.34 3.26 -19.50
N ALA A 161 3.20 2.22 -18.68
CA ALA A 161 4.33 1.43 -18.20
C ALA A 161 5.03 0.73 -19.38
N GLY A 162 6.35 0.95 -19.51
CA GLY A 162 7.16 0.21 -20.46
C GLY A 162 7.53 -1.19 -19.95
N ILE A 163 7.97 -2.06 -20.85
CA ILE A 163 8.46 -3.42 -20.52
C ILE A 163 9.46 -3.38 -19.37
N LYS A 164 10.46 -2.49 -19.45
CA LYS A 164 11.52 -2.40 -18.44
C LYS A 164 10.96 -2.13 -17.03
N SER A 165 10.01 -1.20 -16.89
CA SER A 165 9.35 -0.95 -15.60
C SER A 165 8.54 -2.16 -15.14
N ALA A 166 7.79 -2.81 -16.03
CA ALA A 166 6.99 -3.99 -15.68
C ALA A 166 7.89 -5.15 -15.20
N HIS A 167 9.02 -5.37 -15.86
CA HIS A 167 10.05 -6.33 -15.45
C HIS A 167 10.66 -5.97 -14.09
N GLU A 168 11.12 -4.73 -13.91
CA GLU A 168 11.76 -4.29 -12.65
C GLU A 168 10.81 -4.40 -11.44
N ILE A 169 9.50 -4.19 -11.67
CA ILE A 169 8.44 -4.39 -10.68
C ILE A 169 8.18 -5.88 -10.44
N ALA A 170 8.05 -6.69 -11.51
CA ALA A 170 7.80 -8.13 -11.39
C ALA A 170 8.93 -8.84 -10.63
N CYS A 171 10.19 -8.55 -10.95
CA CYS A 171 11.36 -9.05 -10.24
C CYS A 171 11.37 -8.66 -8.76
N PHE A 172 10.92 -7.45 -8.40
CA PHE A 172 10.80 -7.04 -7.00
C PHE A 172 9.68 -7.78 -6.25
N ILE A 173 8.54 -8.03 -6.90
CA ILE A 173 7.46 -8.81 -6.32
C ILE A 173 7.88 -10.29 -6.16
N GLU A 174 8.64 -10.85 -7.11
CA GLU A 174 9.22 -12.19 -6.99
C GLU A 174 10.25 -12.30 -5.86
N GLU A 175 11.08 -11.25 -5.66
CA GLU A 175 12.07 -11.19 -4.58
C GLU A 175 11.40 -11.12 -3.18
N TYR A 176 10.28 -10.41 -3.07
CA TYR A 176 9.55 -10.19 -1.81
C TYR A 176 8.09 -10.68 -1.89
N PRO A 177 7.82 -11.98 -2.09
CA PRO A 177 6.49 -12.48 -2.44
C PRO A 177 5.44 -12.37 -1.32
N ASP A 178 5.87 -12.11 -0.07
CA ASP A 178 4.97 -11.96 1.08
C ASP A 178 4.42 -10.54 1.27
N PHE A 179 5.08 -9.52 0.72
CA PHE A 179 4.71 -8.11 0.96
C PHE A 179 5.11 -7.12 -0.13
N GLY A 180 5.93 -7.50 -1.11
CA GLY A 180 6.56 -6.60 -2.08
C GLY A 180 5.54 -5.79 -2.87
N SER A 181 4.45 -6.42 -3.31
CA SER A 181 3.40 -5.72 -4.05
C SER A 181 2.60 -4.73 -3.17
N ALA A 182 2.30 -5.09 -1.91
CA ALA A 182 1.68 -4.17 -0.95
C ALA A 182 2.62 -3.00 -0.58
N LEU A 183 3.93 -3.26 -0.51
CA LEU A 183 4.96 -2.25 -0.24
C LEU A 183 5.15 -1.29 -1.43
N LEU A 184 5.08 -1.80 -2.65
CA LEU A 184 5.00 -0.97 -3.86
C LEU A 184 3.74 -0.11 -3.88
N GLY A 185 2.57 -0.67 -3.53
CA GLY A 185 1.32 0.08 -3.40
C GLY A 185 1.38 1.19 -2.32
N HIS A 186 2.17 0.98 -1.26
CA HIS A 186 2.38 1.98 -0.19
C HIS A 186 3.22 3.18 -0.65
N PHE A 187 4.35 2.95 -1.34
CA PHE A 187 5.25 4.03 -1.77
C PHE A 187 4.90 4.62 -3.15
N GLY A 188 4.34 3.82 -4.06
CA GLY A 188 4.17 4.17 -5.47
C GLY A 188 5.50 4.28 -6.26
N ASN A 189 6.63 3.99 -5.61
CA ASN A 189 7.98 4.11 -6.17
C ASN A 189 8.81 2.84 -5.86
N LEU A 190 9.44 2.28 -6.88
CA LEU A 190 10.21 1.04 -6.78
C LEU A 190 11.51 1.20 -5.98
N ASP A 191 12.24 2.31 -6.14
CA ASP A 191 13.50 2.53 -5.43
C ASP A 191 13.26 2.74 -3.93
N GLU A 192 12.19 3.47 -3.56
CA GLU A 192 11.77 3.64 -2.17
C GLU A 192 11.27 2.32 -1.56
N ALA A 193 10.46 1.54 -2.29
CA ALA A 193 10.01 0.22 -1.85
C ALA A 193 11.18 -0.76 -1.67
N ARG A 194 12.15 -0.77 -2.59
CA ARG A 194 13.37 -1.58 -2.48
C ARG A 194 14.21 -1.17 -1.28
N GLN A 195 14.44 0.12 -1.08
CA GLN A 195 15.14 0.61 0.11
C GLN A 195 14.41 0.19 1.40
N ALA A 196 13.08 0.30 1.46
CA ALA A 196 12.31 -0.09 2.63
C ALA A 196 12.39 -1.60 2.91
N ALA A 197 12.36 -2.44 1.86
CA ALA A 197 12.52 -3.89 1.98
C ALA A 197 13.90 -4.30 2.50
N GLU A 198 14.98 -3.67 2.00
CA GLU A 198 16.36 -3.97 2.37
C GLU A 198 16.78 -3.40 3.75
N ASP A 199 16.41 -2.15 4.04
CA ASP A 199 16.97 -1.38 5.17
C ASP A 199 16.06 -1.28 6.39
N CYS A 200 14.75 -1.40 6.18
CA CYS A 200 13.75 -0.96 7.15
C CYS A 200 12.82 -2.09 7.62
N TYR A 201 12.72 -3.19 6.87
CA TYR A 201 11.90 -4.35 7.23
C TYR A 201 12.37 -5.02 8.54
N CYS A 202 11.45 -5.18 9.48
CA CYS A 202 11.69 -5.77 10.79
C CYS A 202 11.31 -7.25 10.86
N GLY A 203 10.23 -7.65 10.17
CA GLY A 203 9.67 -8.98 10.22
C GLY A 203 8.15 -9.00 10.03
N CYS A 204 7.57 -10.19 10.12
CA CYS A 204 6.12 -10.44 10.07
C CYS A 204 5.66 -10.98 11.44
N TYR A 205 4.61 -10.38 11.99
CA TYR A 205 4.11 -10.60 13.35
C TYR A 205 2.59 -10.76 13.35
N THR A 206 1.98 -11.29 14.42
CA THR A 206 0.50 -11.37 14.49
C THR A 206 -0.14 -10.02 14.76
N SER A 207 0.61 -9.13 15.43
CA SER A 207 0.23 -7.77 15.78
C SER A 207 1.47 -6.87 15.87
N LEU A 208 1.29 -5.54 15.84
CA LEU A 208 2.37 -4.61 16.17
C LEU A 208 2.77 -4.69 17.67
N ALA A 209 1.88 -5.20 18.54
CA ALA A 209 2.19 -5.44 19.96
C ALA A 209 3.22 -6.56 20.15
N ASP A 210 3.19 -7.61 19.33
CA ASP A 210 4.23 -8.66 19.32
C ASP A 210 5.61 -8.06 19.00
N TYR A 211 5.66 -7.18 17.99
CA TYR A 211 6.89 -6.48 17.61
C TYR A 211 7.38 -5.56 18.73
N ALA A 212 6.47 -4.79 19.34
CA ALA A 212 6.79 -3.95 20.48
C ALA A 212 7.32 -4.77 21.68
N GLN A 213 6.78 -5.97 21.90
CA GLN A 213 7.31 -6.91 22.90
C GLN A 213 8.70 -7.41 22.53
N GLU A 214 8.92 -7.95 21.33
CA GLU A 214 10.21 -8.46 20.88
C GLU A 214 11.30 -7.38 20.99
N LEU A 215 11.04 -6.20 20.44
CA LEU A 215 11.96 -5.06 20.52
C LEU A 215 12.28 -4.66 21.96
N THR A 216 11.31 -4.71 22.87
CA THR A 216 11.52 -4.37 24.28
C THR A 216 12.33 -5.44 25.01
N GLU A 217 12.01 -6.72 24.82
CA GLU A 217 12.74 -7.85 25.42
C GLU A 217 14.18 -7.96 24.89
N GLU A 218 14.46 -7.59 23.63
CA GLU A 218 15.81 -7.58 23.05
C GLU A 218 16.66 -6.37 23.47
N THR A 219 16.05 -5.21 23.71
CA THR A 219 16.77 -3.95 24.00
C THR A 219 16.87 -3.62 25.49
N THR A 220 15.97 -4.14 26.32
CA THR A 220 15.80 -3.72 27.72
C THR A 220 15.73 -4.92 28.67
N THR A 221 16.56 -4.90 29.72
CA THR A 221 16.44 -5.88 30.81
C THR A 221 15.21 -5.59 31.67
N ILE A 222 14.11 -6.28 31.39
CA ILE A 222 12.85 -6.18 32.15
C ILE A 222 13.01 -6.87 33.53
N PRO A 223 12.76 -6.19 34.66
CA PRO A 223 12.69 -6.84 35.96
C PRO A 223 11.50 -7.81 36.04
N GLU A 224 11.71 -9.01 36.59
CA GLU A 224 10.67 -10.07 36.68
C GLU A 224 9.37 -9.57 37.35
N SER A 225 9.47 -8.70 38.35
CA SER A 225 8.34 -8.09 39.05
C SER A 225 7.48 -7.16 38.18
N LEU A 226 7.99 -6.70 37.04
CA LEU A 226 7.30 -5.79 36.12
C LEU A 226 6.84 -6.49 34.83
N LYS A 227 7.35 -7.69 34.51
CA LYS A 227 7.08 -8.37 33.22
C LYS A 227 5.60 -8.50 32.88
N PHE A 228 4.76 -8.82 33.86
CA PHE A 228 3.30 -8.99 33.69
C PHE A 228 2.49 -7.69 33.75
N TYR A 229 3.15 -6.52 33.81
CA TYR A 229 2.53 -5.20 33.89
C TYR A 229 2.86 -4.28 32.71
N ILE A 230 3.61 -4.77 31.72
CA ILE A 230 3.92 -4.00 30.50
C ILE A 230 2.76 -4.14 29.51
N ASP A 231 2.28 -3.00 29.03
CA ASP A 231 1.20 -2.89 28.04
C ASP A 231 1.81 -2.66 26.65
N TYR A 232 2.09 -3.76 25.94
CA TYR A 232 2.69 -3.71 24.60
C TYR A 232 1.73 -3.18 23.54
N GLU A 233 0.40 -3.25 23.75
CA GLU A 233 -0.61 -2.66 22.86
C GLU A 233 -0.53 -1.13 22.87
N SER A 234 -0.44 -0.54 24.06
CA SER A 234 -0.20 0.90 24.20
C SER A 234 1.15 1.32 23.60
N MET A 235 2.20 0.51 23.77
CA MET A 235 3.52 0.78 23.17
C MET A 235 3.51 0.71 21.65
N ALA A 236 2.87 -0.30 21.07
CA ALA A 236 2.69 -0.44 19.62
C ALA A 236 1.95 0.77 19.02
N ARG A 237 0.87 1.19 19.68
CA ARG A 237 0.10 2.37 19.28
C ARG A 237 0.93 3.66 19.29
N ASP A 238 1.79 3.82 20.30
CA ASP A 238 2.71 4.96 20.37
C ASP A 238 3.78 4.89 19.26
N MET A 239 4.26 3.71 18.86
CA MET A 239 5.20 3.53 17.74
C MET A 239 4.59 3.94 16.39
N ASP A 240 3.34 3.52 16.13
CA ASP A 240 2.55 3.89 14.95
C ASP A 240 2.27 5.41 14.91
N TYR A 241 1.66 5.96 15.96
CA TYR A 241 1.30 7.39 16.00
C TYR A 241 2.49 8.36 16.03
N SER A 242 3.68 7.89 16.44
CA SER A 242 4.90 8.69 16.34
C SER A 242 5.55 8.65 14.95
N GLY A 243 5.04 7.83 14.03
CA GLY A 243 5.62 7.62 12.71
C GLY A 243 7.01 7.00 12.77
N ASN A 244 7.34 6.27 13.85
CA ASN A 244 8.61 5.54 13.96
C ASN A 244 8.61 4.28 13.10
N VAL A 245 7.43 3.67 12.91
CA VAL A 245 7.19 2.49 12.10
C VAL A 245 5.95 2.70 11.22
N PHE A 246 5.84 1.90 10.17
CA PHE A 246 4.58 1.64 9.47
C PHE A 246 4.38 0.13 9.33
N THR A 247 3.13 -0.28 9.04
CA THR A 247 2.77 -1.69 8.92
C THR A 247 1.96 -1.98 7.66
N LEU A 248 2.16 -3.16 7.08
CA LEU A 248 1.35 -3.69 5.99
C LEU A 248 0.66 -4.98 6.45
N GLU A 249 -0.67 -5.03 6.36
CA GLU A 249 -1.46 -6.24 6.61
C GLU A 249 -1.67 -6.99 5.29
N THR A 250 -1.03 -8.14 5.14
CA THR A 250 -1.10 -8.97 3.92
C THR A 250 -1.99 -10.20 4.09
N GLY A 251 -2.42 -10.48 5.32
CA GLY A 251 -3.30 -11.58 5.66
C GLY A 251 -3.73 -11.56 7.14
N HIS A 252 -4.55 -12.53 7.54
CA HIS A 252 -4.95 -12.68 8.94
C HIS A 252 -3.72 -13.03 9.80
N GLU A 253 -3.48 -12.24 10.85
CA GLU A 253 -2.29 -12.35 11.72
C GLU A 253 -0.95 -12.26 10.95
N GLN A 254 -0.92 -11.49 9.85
CA GLN A 254 0.26 -11.22 9.03
C GLN A 254 0.51 -9.71 8.90
N VAL A 255 1.12 -9.14 9.94
CA VAL A 255 1.51 -7.73 10.03
C VAL A 255 2.99 -7.61 9.73
N HIS A 256 3.34 -7.11 8.54
CA HIS A 256 4.71 -6.79 8.16
C HIS A 256 5.08 -5.42 8.73
N VAL A 257 6.12 -5.36 9.56
CA VAL A 257 6.54 -4.14 10.26
C VAL A 257 7.80 -3.56 9.62
N PHE A 258 7.81 -2.25 9.39
CA PHE A 258 8.94 -1.51 8.83
C PHE A 258 9.26 -0.30 9.71
N TRP A 259 10.54 -0.02 9.96
CA TRP A 259 10.95 1.30 10.46
C TRP A 259 10.70 2.36 9.38
N SER A 260 10.30 3.56 9.75
CA SER A 260 10.24 4.67 8.80
C SER A 260 11.65 5.06 8.35
N CYS A 261 11.97 4.73 7.09
CA CYS A 261 12.98 5.42 6.28
C CYS A 261 12.40 6.73 5.75
#